data_AF-A0A193QHQ6-F1
#
_entry.id   AF-A0A193QHQ6-F1
#
_cell.length_a   1.000
_cell.length_b   1.000
_cell.length_c   1.000
_cell.angle_alpha   90.00
_cell.angle_beta   90.00
_cell.angle_gamma   90.00
#
_symmetry.space_group_name_H-M   'P 1'
#
loop_
_entity.id
_entity.type
_entity.pdbx_description
1 polymer ?
#
loop_
_entity_poly.entity_id
_entity_poly.type
_entity_poly.pdbx_seq_one_letter_code
_entity_poly.pdbx_strand_id
1 'polypeptide(L)'
;MQRARCYLLGERAVVLEPPISLESQRRIWGLAQRIASHPDVREAIPGMNNLTVLQTHPQLTALDAIERLQRWWEESESVLPEARQIAIPVIYGGDAGPDLAQVAECHAGA
;
A
#
# COMPACT_ATOMS: atom_id res chain seq x y z
N MET A 1 10.47 -17.53 5.74
CA MET A 1 9.71 -16.49 5.00
C MET A 1 8.80 -15.78 5.99
N GLN A 2 8.93 -14.47 6.18
CA GLN A 2 8.01 -13.72 7.03
C GLN A 2 6.61 -13.75 6.39
N ARG A 3 5.59 -14.11 7.19
CA ARG A 3 4.20 -14.22 6.75
C ARG A 3 3.54 -12.85 6.79
N ALA A 4 2.65 -12.56 5.84
CA ALA A 4 1.89 -11.31 5.87
C ALA A 4 1.01 -11.25 7.12
N ARG A 5 1.02 -10.10 7.80
CA ARG A 5 0.19 -9.85 8.98
C ARG A 5 -1.13 -9.27 8.51
N CYS A 6 -2.24 -9.75 9.07
CA CYS A 6 -3.55 -9.15 8.89
C CYS A 6 -4.17 -8.84 10.25
N TYR A 7 -4.70 -7.63 10.41
CA TYR A 7 -5.30 -7.18 11.65
C TYR A 7 -6.39 -6.15 11.40
N LEU A 8 -7.24 -5.92 12.40
CA LEU A 8 -8.26 -4.88 12.33
C LEU A 8 -7.70 -3.54 12.75
N LEU A 9 -8.16 -2.49 12.09
CA LEU A 9 -7.95 -1.11 12.47
C LEU A 9 -9.31 -0.49 12.80
N GLY A 10 -9.64 -0.51 14.09
CA GLY A 10 -11.00 -0.20 14.56
C GLY A 10 -12.02 -1.26 14.12
N GLU A 11 -13.28 -0.85 13.99
CA GLU A 11 -14.40 -1.76 13.72
C GLU A 11 -14.72 -1.92 12.22
N ARG A 12 -14.14 -1.06 11.37
CA ARG A 12 -14.56 -0.92 9.96
C ARG A 12 -13.44 -1.17 8.95
N ALA A 13 -12.21 -1.35 9.41
CA ALA A 13 -11.07 -1.52 8.53
C ALA A 13 -10.26 -2.76 8.89
N VAL A 14 -9.70 -3.38 7.86
CA VAL A 14 -8.72 -4.46 7.99
C VAL A 14 -7.46 -4.05 7.23
N VAL A 15 -6.30 -4.33 7.82
CA VAL A 15 -4.99 -3.97 7.28
C VAL A 15 -4.21 -5.24 7.00
N LEU A 16 -3.57 -5.28 5.84
CA LEU A 16 -2.62 -6.30 5.41
C LEU A 16 -1.22 -5.69 5.34
N GLU A 17 -0.25 -6.32 5.97
CA GLU A 17 1.17 -5.92 6.00
C GLU A 17 2.06 -7.11 5.60
N PRO A 18 2.43 -7.23 4.30
CA PRO A 18 3.44 -8.16 3.86
C PRO A 18 4.87 -7.69 4.19
N PRO A 19 5.88 -8.56 4.06
CA PRO A 19 7.28 -8.15 4.13
C PRO A 19 7.62 -7.07 3.10
N ILE A 20 8.48 -6.13 3.49
CA ILE A 20 8.90 -5.00 2.64
C ILE A 20 9.67 -5.52 1.43
N SER A 21 9.10 -5.36 0.24
CA SER A 21 9.74 -5.63 -1.03
C SER A 21 8.97 -4.97 -2.17
N LEU A 22 9.64 -4.68 -3.29
CA LEU A 22 8.97 -4.15 -4.48
C LEU A 22 7.93 -5.15 -5.04
N GLU A 23 8.20 -6.44 -4.92
CA GLU A 23 7.27 -7.50 -5.32
C GLU A 23 5.99 -7.47 -4.47
N SER A 24 6.12 -7.35 -3.14
CA SER A 24 4.99 -7.18 -2.22
C SER A 24 4.20 -5.92 -2.57
N GLN A 25 4.88 -4.81 -2.87
CA GLN A 25 4.23 -3.55 -3.25
C GLN A 25 3.45 -3.67 -4.56
N ARG A 26 3.99 -4.36 -5.56
CA ARG A 26 3.28 -4.64 -6.83
C ARG A 26 2.02 -5.47 -6.61
N ARG A 27 2.12 -6.51 -5.77
CA ARG A 27 0.96 -7.32 -5.35
C ARG A 27 -0.08 -6.46 -4.64
N ILE A 28 0.32 -5.55 -3.74
CA ILE A 28 -0.60 -4.60 -3.09
C ILE A 28 -1.34 -3.76 -4.13
N TRP A 29 -0.65 -3.20 -5.13
CA TRP A 29 -1.30 -2.40 -6.17
C TRP A 29 -2.30 -3.20 -6.99
N GLY A 30 -1.91 -4.39 -7.44
CA GLY A 30 -2.80 -5.29 -8.19
C GLY A 30 -4.02 -5.72 -7.36
N LEU A 31 -3.79 -6.07 -6.09
CA LEU A 31 -4.85 -6.44 -5.16
C LEU A 31 -5.80 -5.28 -4.90
N ALA A 32 -5.30 -4.07 -4.63
CA ALA A 32 -6.10 -2.88 -4.38
C ALA A 32 -7.04 -2.57 -5.56
N GLN A 33 -6.53 -2.65 -6.80
CA GLN A 33 -7.34 -2.46 -8.00
C GLN A 33 -8.42 -3.55 -8.14
N ARG A 34 -8.08 -4.80 -7.88
CA ARG A 34 -8.99 -5.95 -7.98
C ARG A 34 -10.16 -5.84 -7.00
N ILE A 35 -9.87 -5.48 -5.74
CA ILE A 35 -10.89 -5.48 -4.68
C ILE A 35 -11.66 -4.16 -4.58
N ALA A 36 -11.19 -3.09 -5.23
CA ALA A 36 -11.85 -1.78 -5.22
C ALA A 36 -13.29 -1.81 -5.76
N SER A 37 -13.61 -2.75 -6.65
CA SER A 37 -14.96 -2.95 -7.19
C SER A 37 -15.79 -4.00 -6.44
N HIS A 38 -15.25 -4.60 -5.35
CA HIS A 38 -15.94 -5.63 -4.61
C HIS A 38 -17.06 -5.02 -3.74
N PRO A 39 -18.29 -5.57 -3.71
CA PRO A 39 -19.43 -4.98 -3.01
C PRO A 39 -19.19 -4.77 -1.50
N ASP A 40 -18.46 -5.69 -0.87
CA ASP A 40 -18.11 -5.60 0.56
C ASP A 40 -16.97 -4.63 0.87
N VAL A 41 -16.32 -4.06 -0.15
CA VAL A 41 -15.22 -3.12 0.00
C VAL A 41 -15.73 -1.71 -0.30
N ARG A 42 -15.69 -0.85 0.71
CA ARG A 42 -16.01 0.56 0.56
C ARG A 42 -14.86 1.30 -0.11
N GLU A 43 -13.63 0.98 0.31
CA GLU A 43 -12.42 1.62 -0.19
C GLU A 43 -11.21 0.72 0.04
N ALA A 44 -10.29 0.68 -0.93
CA ALA A 44 -9.00 0.01 -0.82
C ALA A 44 -7.88 1.05 -0.92
N ILE A 45 -7.11 1.19 0.14
CA ILE A 45 -6.12 2.25 0.33
C ILE A 45 -4.73 1.61 0.38
N PRO A 46 -3.98 1.60 -0.74
CA PRO A 46 -2.61 1.10 -0.76
C PRO A 46 -1.65 2.10 -0.10
N GLY A 47 -0.83 1.61 0.83
CA GLY A 47 0.22 2.38 1.50
C GLY A 47 1.64 1.91 1.15
N MET A 48 2.60 2.24 2.01
CA MET A 48 3.98 1.79 1.91
C MET A 48 4.11 0.38 2.52
N ASN A 49 4.08 -0.65 1.67
CA ASN A 49 4.08 -2.06 2.06
C ASN A 49 2.89 -2.48 2.94
N ASN A 50 1.75 -1.81 2.79
CA ASN A 50 0.51 -2.24 3.42
C ASN A 50 -0.71 -1.94 2.53
N LEU A 51 -1.83 -2.60 2.82
CA LEU A 51 -3.13 -2.33 2.21
C LEU A 51 -4.18 -2.23 3.31
N THR A 52 -4.82 -1.07 3.40
CA THR A 52 -5.98 -0.86 4.29
C THR A 52 -7.26 -0.99 3.48
N VAL A 53 -8.19 -1.81 3.95
CA VAL A 53 -9.49 -2.05 3.30
C VAL A 53 -10.60 -1.62 4.24
N LEU A 54 -11.36 -0.60 3.83
CA LEU A 54 -12.58 -0.18 4.50
C LEU A 54 -13.75 -1.06 4.07
N GLN A 55 -14.53 -1.54 5.02
CA GLN A 55 -15.65 -2.44 4.78
C GLN A 55 -16.97 -1.67 4.60
N THR A 56 -17.78 -2.09 3.62
CA THR A 56 -19.14 -1.55 3.40
C THR A 56 -20.09 -1.98 4.52
N HIS A 57 -20.03 -3.25 4.91
CA HIS A 57 -20.87 -3.87 5.92
C HIS A 57 -20.02 -4.41 7.09
N PRO A 58 -19.70 -3.57 8.10
CA PRO A 58 -18.84 -3.96 9.21
C PRO A 58 -19.51 -4.94 10.20
N GLN A 59 -20.78 -5.33 9.97
CA GLN A 59 -21.49 -6.30 10.81
C GLN A 59 -21.06 -7.75 10.54
N LEU A 60 -20.26 -7.99 9.49
CA LEU A 60 -19.56 -9.26 9.31
C LEU A 60 -18.50 -9.42 10.40
N THR A 61 -18.35 -10.63 10.92
CA THR A 61 -17.45 -10.92 12.03
C THR A 61 -16.03 -10.47 11.70
N ALA A 62 -15.37 -9.80 12.64
CA ALA A 62 -13.95 -9.39 12.63
C ALA A 62 -13.01 -10.39 11.93
N LEU A 63 -13.21 -11.67 12.21
CA LEU A 63 -12.42 -12.78 11.68
C LEU A 63 -12.63 -12.98 10.17
N ASP A 64 -13.86 -12.86 9.68
CA ASP A 64 -14.20 -13.06 8.27
C ASP A 64 -13.51 -12.04 7.37
N ALA A 65 -13.39 -10.80 7.86
CA ALA A 65 -12.70 -9.72 7.15
C ALA A 65 -11.19 -10.02 6.99
N ILE A 66 -10.57 -10.51 8.07
CA ILE A 66 -9.17 -10.91 8.08
C ILE A 66 -8.93 -12.10 7.15
N GLU A 67 -9.73 -13.15 7.27
CA GLU A 67 -9.60 -14.37 6.46
C GLU A 67 -9.85 -14.08 4.98
N ARG A 68 -10.82 -13.24 4.65
CA ARG A 68 -11.08 -12.80 3.27
C ARG A 68 -9.89 -12.05 2.70
N LEU A 69 -9.31 -11.10 3.44
CA LEU A 69 -8.15 -10.35 2.97
C LEU A 69 -6.91 -11.26 2.83
N GLN A 70 -6.73 -12.21 3.74
CA GLN A 70 -5.65 -13.22 3.64
C GLN A 70 -5.80 -14.08 2.39
N ARG A 71 -7.00 -14.58 2.10
CA ARG A 71 -7.27 -15.35 0.88
C ARG A 71 -7.00 -14.53 -0.38
N TRP A 72 -7.50 -13.30 -0.45
CA TRP A 72 -7.23 -12.43 -1.59
C TRP A 72 -5.73 -12.14 -1.75
N TRP A 73 -4.99 -12.03 -0.66
CA TRP A 73 -3.54 -11.90 -0.71
C TRP A 73 -2.86 -13.17 -1.23
N GLU A 74 -3.25 -14.35 -0.77
CA GLU A 74 -2.69 -15.62 -1.24
C GLU A 74 -2.97 -15.86 -2.74
N GLU A 75 -4.16 -15.47 -3.22
CA GLU A 75 -4.57 -15.51 -4.64
C GLU A 75 -4.04 -14.31 -5.46
N SER A 76 -3.36 -13.35 -4.82
CA SER A 76 -2.80 -12.20 -5.52
C SER A 76 -1.48 -12.55 -6.17
N GLU A 77 -1.48 -12.48 -7.50
CA GLU A 77 -0.25 -12.47 -8.28
C GLU A 77 0.31 -11.04 -8.38
N SER A 78 1.62 -10.94 -8.58
CA SER A 78 2.26 -9.65 -8.85
C SER A 78 1.83 -9.13 -10.22
N VAL A 79 0.74 -8.37 -10.26
CA VAL A 79 0.32 -7.65 -11.45
C VAL A 79 0.98 -6.28 -11.46
N LEU A 80 1.76 -6.01 -12.50
CA LEU A 80 2.28 -4.67 -12.78
C LEU A 80 1.18 -3.86 -13.46
N PRO A 81 0.60 -2.84 -12.82
CA PRO A 81 -0.29 -1.93 -13.52
C PRO A 81 0.48 -1.18 -14.62
N GLU A 82 -0.24 -0.77 -15.66
CA GLU A 82 0.35 -0.01 -16.74
C GLU A 82 0.93 1.31 -16.21
N ALA A 83 2.25 1.46 -16.33
CA ALA A 83 2.94 2.62 -15.80
C ALA A 83 2.81 3.79 -16.78
N ARG A 84 2.34 4.94 -16.29
CA ARG A 84 2.39 6.19 -17.02
C ARG A 84 3.61 6.99 -16.60
N GLN A 85 4.40 7.43 -17.58
CA GLN A 85 5.47 8.39 -17.31
C GLN A 85 4.89 9.80 -17.18
N ILE A 86 5.24 10.48 -16.10
CA ILE A 86 4.82 11.85 -15.81
C ILE A 86 6.07 12.66 -15.53
N ALA A 87 6.36 13.65 -16.38
CA ALA A 87 7.44 14.60 -16.13
C ALA A 87 6.92 15.72 -15.22
N ILE A 88 7.55 15.90 -14.07
CA ILE A 88 7.23 16.96 -13.10
C ILE A 88 8.39 17.95 -13.11
N PRO A 89 8.19 19.22 -13.51
CA PRO A 89 9.24 20.23 -13.47
C PRO A 89 9.56 20.59 -12.02
N VAL A 90 10.84 20.61 -11.67
CA VAL A 90 11.33 20.90 -10.32
C VAL A 90 12.40 21.99 -10.40
N ILE A 91 12.29 23.01 -9.55
CA ILE A 91 13.34 24.00 -9.31
C ILE A 91 14.16 23.51 -8.13
N TYR A 92 15.42 23.16 -8.35
CA TYR A 92 16.29 22.63 -7.32
C TYR A 92 17.06 23.74 -6.59
N GLY A 93 17.16 23.63 -5.26
CA GLY A 93 18.02 24.48 -4.44
C GLY A 93 17.51 25.92 -4.24
N GLY A 94 18.38 26.77 -3.67
CA GLY A 94 18.05 28.15 -3.33
C GLY A 94 16.89 28.26 -2.33
N ASP A 95 16.11 29.32 -2.43
CA ASP A 95 14.95 29.56 -1.55
C ASP A 95 13.84 28.51 -1.71
N ALA A 96 13.76 27.86 -2.89
CA ALA A 96 12.77 26.83 -3.19
C ALA A 96 13.15 25.44 -2.65
N GLY A 97 14.42 25.23 -2.29
CA GLY A 97 14.95 23.97 -1.77
C GLY A 97 16.15 24.21 -0.85
N PRO A 98 15.97 24.91 0.28
CA PRO A 98 17.07 25.32 1.16
C PRO A 98 17.81 24.12 1.76
N ASP A 99 17.12 22.99 1.95
CA ASP A 99 17.67 21.77 2.56
C ASP A 99 18.54 20.95 1.60
N LEU A 100 18.62 21.32 0.31
CA LEU A 100 19.37 20.54 -0.69
C LEU A 100 20.85 20.39 -0.32
N ALA A 101 21.47 21.42 0.26
CA ALA A 101 22.85 21.37 0.73
C ALA A 101 23.01 20.35 1.87
N GLN A 102 22.10 20.35 2.84
CA GLN A 102 22.13 19.42 3.97
C GLN A 102 21.94 17.96 3.51
N VAL A 103 21.03 17.71 2.57
CA VAL A 103 20.83 16.38 1.99
C VAL A 103 22.10 15.90 1.30
N ALA A 104 22.78 16.77 0.55
CA ALA A 104 24.06 16.45 -0.08
C ALA A 104 25.13 16.11 0.97
N GLU A 105 25.30 16.92 2.01
CA GLU A 105 26.28 16.68 3.08
C GLU A 105 26.02 15.37 3.86
N CYS A 106 24.76 15.04 4.11
CA CYS A 106 24.40 13.87 4.89
C CYS A 106 24.49 12.56 4.10
N HIS A 107 24.47 12.60 2.76
CA HIS A 107 24.35 11.41 1.91
C HIS A 107 25.46 11.26 0.86
N ALA A 108 26.21 12.32 0.55
CA ALA A 108 27.51 12.23 -0.09
C ALA A 108 28.52 11.88 1.01
N GLY A 109 28.65 10.58 1.32
CA GLY A 109 29.62 10.11 2.31
C GLY A 109 31.01 10.71 2.09
N ALA A 110 31.69 11.03 3.19
CA ALA A 110 33.14 11.18 3.20
C ALA A 110 33.82 9.84 2.88
#